data_AF-A0A6L3VCE0-F1
#
_entry.id   AF-A0A6L3VCE0-F1
#
_cell.length_a   1.000
_cell.length_b   1.000
_cell.length_c   1.000
_cell.angle_alpha   90.00
_cell.angle_beta   90.00
_cell.angle_gamma   90.00
#
_symmetry.space_group_name_H-M   'P 1'
#
loop_
_entity.id
_entity.type
_entity.pdbx_description
1 polymer ?
#
loop_
_entity_poly.entity_id
_entity_poly.type
_entity_poly.pdbx_seq_one_letter_code
_entity_poly.pdbx_strand_id
1 'polypeptide(L)'
;MRSRHVEEGAFGRAAQERAAAEAEAEIGRLCERLAEGLAMGLDEGREMVGGAMAEFLVDFFETVRAKGSRPGMRGMVALPMLVHGAEAGDPAPARPLAVVHLLWWAAARYLDDLTDVPGAPSAGNTAVAKRVLTALAVGGQLPARLVADLPVPDAVRLGLADEVSRVWLDAVDGQLRDLTERPSAATPASVLRAYAGKTGAPYAMAAASAARLAGAGADRAGGWRAFGRRLGVLRQLVNDQRDLASGRHEDLANGTATYLLAHLLSTLPPARRREALALHAGARHSACARAELTAWMLDEDVLDGYAASVAPLIGHAHDLLGLLGGDPAFVRGLHDLVDETAVHLPGLRLAVA
;
A
#
# COMPACT_ATOMS: atom_id res chain seq x y z
N MET A 1 -9.77 -38.92 9.35
CA MET A 1 -10.43 -37.79 8.68
C MET A 1 -11.13 -36.94 9.75
N ARG A 2 -10.38 -36.10 10.46
CA ARG A 2 -10.93 -35.12 11.43
C ARG A 2 -10.87 -33.75 10.76
N SER A 3 -12.04 -33.19 10.51
CA SER A 3 -12.23 -31.85 9.96
C SER A 3 -11.48 -30.84 10.83
N ARG A 4 -10.50 -30.14 10.24
CA ARG A 4 -9.92 -28.92 10.80
C ARG A 4 -10.95 -27.81 10.57
N HIS A 5 -11.93 -27.69 11.45
CA HIS A 5 -12.50 -26.37 11.71
C HIS A 5 -11.40 -25.57 12.41
N VAL A 6 -10.61 -24.85 11.61
CA VAL A 6 -9.83 -23.72 12.10
C VAL A 6 -10.87 -22.79 12.70
N GLU A 7 -10.80 -22.53 14.00
CA GLU A 7 -11.58 -21.47 14.64
C GLU A 7 -11.23 -20.17 13.92
N GLU A 8 -12.04 -19.79 12.93
CA GLU A 8 -11.97 -18.47 12.33
C GLU A 8 -12.25 -17.48 13.46
N GLY A 9 -11.25 -16.69 13.84
CA GLY A 9 -11.43 -15.63 14.84
C GLY A 9 -12.57 -14.68 14.46
N ALA A 10 -12.92 -13.75 15.36
CA ALA A 10 -14.05 -12.82 15.18
C ALA A 10 -14.08 -12.09 13.82
N PHE A 11 -12.92 -11.93 13.17
CA PHE A 11 -12.79 -11.42 11.80
C PHE A 11 -11.87 -12.27 10.91
N GLY A 12 -12.18 -13.57 10.84
CA GLY A 12 -11.48 -14.54 9.98
C GLY A 12 -11.60 -14.28 8.47
N ARG A 13 -11.00 -15.14 7.65
CA ARG A 13 -10.85 -14.93 6.20
C ARG A 13 -12.19 -14.70 5.49
N ALA A 14 -13.22 -15.50 5.79
CA ALA A 14 -14.54 -15.31 5.19
C ALA A 14 -15.18 -13.96 5.56
N ALA A 15 -14.95 -13.46 6.78
CA ALA A 15 -15.43 -12.14 7.20
C ALA A 15 -14.67 -11.00 6.48
N GLN A 16 -13.36 -11.15 6.30
CA GLN A 16 -12.55 -10.21 5.51
C GLN A 16 -12.96 -10.16 4.04
N GLU A 17 -13.30 -11.31 3.44
CA GLU A 17 -13.80 -11.38 2.07
C GLU A 17 -15.16 -10.69 1.92
N ARG A 18 -16.09 -10.90 2.87
CA ARG A 18 -17.36 -10.16 2.91
C ARG A 18 -17.13 -8.67 3.05
N ALA A 19 -16.25 -8.24 3.94
CA ALA A 19 -15.91 -6.84 4.12
C ALA A 19 -15.32 -6.21 2.85
N ALA A 20 -14.45 -6.92 2.13
CA ALA A 20 -13.92 -6.47 0.85
C ALA A 20 -15.03 -6.29 -0.20
N ALA A 21 -15.96 -7.24 -0.29
CA ALA A 21 -17.12 -7.14 -1.18
C ALA A 21 -18.06 -5.98 -0.79
N GLU A 22 -18.26 -5.75 0.50
CA GLU A 22 -19.07 -4.63 1.01
C GLU A 22 -18.43 -3.27 0.71
N ALA A 23 -17.09 -3.16 0.85
CA ALA A 23 -16.36 -1.94 0.49
C ALA A 23 -16.42 -1.66 -1.02
N GLU A 24 -16.31 -2.69 -1.85
CA GLU A 24 -16.49 -2.60 -3.31
C GLU A 24 -17.92 -2.16 -3.67
N ALA A 25 -18.93 -2.72 -2.99
CA ALA A 25 -20.32 -2.31 -3.17
C ALA A 25 -20.59 -0.86 -2.71
N GLU A 26 -19.93 -0.40 -1.64
CA GLU A 26 -20.00 0.98 -1.18
C GLU A 26 -19.38 1.95 -2.20
N ILE A 27 -18.26 1.57 -2.82
CA ILE A 27 -17.69 2.37 -3.90
C ILE A 27 -18.62 2.37 -5.14
N GLY A 28 -19.29 1.26 -5.44
CA GLY A 28 -20.33 1.22 -6.47
C GLY A 28 -21.44 2.25 -6.23
N ARG A 29 -22.01 2.27 -5.01
CA ARG A 29 -23.00 3.29 -4.61
C ARG A 29 -22.44 4.71 -4.67
N LEU A 30 -21.18 4.89 -4.29
CA LEU A 30 -20.51 6.18 -4.38
C LEU A 30 -20.40 6.65 -5.83
N CYS A 31 -20.06 5.76 -6.77
CA CYS A 31 -20.02 6.06 -8.20
C CYS A 31 -21.39 6.49 -8.75
N GLU A 32 -22.47 5.80 -8.36
CA GLU A 32 -23.85 6.17 -8.75
C GLU A 32 -24.17 7.60 -8.29
N ARG A 33 -23.96 7.89 -7.00
CA ARG A 33 -24.18 9.24 -6.46
C ARG A 33 -23.28 10.29 -7.11
N LEU A 34 -22.04 9.95 -7.42
CA LEU A 34 -21.10 10.85 -8.11
C LEU A 34 -21.60 11.16 -9.52
N ALA A 35 -22.09 10.16 -10.26
CA ALA A 35 -22.64 10.34 -11.60
C ALA A 35 -23.90 11.21 -11.61
N GLU A 36 -24.71 11.14 -10.56
CA GLU A 36 -25.88 12.00 -10.35
C GLU A 36 -25.52 13.40 -9.80
N GLY A 37 -24.25 13.65 -9.48
CA GLY A 37 -23.80 14.91 -8.88
C GLY A 37 -24.18 15.07 -7.40
N LEU A 38 -24.64 14.01 -6.72
CA LEU A 38 -25.21 14.05 -5.37
C LEU A 38 -24.22 13.68 -4.25
N ALA A 39 -23.02 13.19 -4.56
CA ALA A 39 -22.01 12.89 -3.54
C ALA A 39 -21.20 14.15 -3.16
N MET A 40 -20.87 14.31 -1.86
CA MET A 40 -19.93 15.32 -1.31
C MET A 40 -20.40 16.78 -1.15
N GLY A 41 -21.71 17.07 -1.16
CA GLY A 41 -22.16 18.46 -1.19
C GLY A 41 -21.72 19.17 -2.48
N LEU A 42 -21.70 18.40 -3.57
CA LEU A 42 -21.73 18.95 -4.92
C LEU A 42 -23.16 19.49 -5.11
N ASP A 43 -23.33 20.81 -5.04
CA ASP A 43 -24.58 21.48 -5.42
C ASP A 43 -24.83 21.30 -6.93
N GLU A 44 -26.03 21.66 -7.41
CA GLU A 44 -26.37 21.69 -8.85
C GLU A 44 -25.24 22.32 -9.69
N GLY A 45 -24.83 21.67 -10.80
CA GLY A 45 -23.81 22.20 -11.72
C GLY A 45 -22.39 21.66 -11.57
N ARG A 46 -22.17 20.53 -10.86
CA ARG A 46 -20.86 19.85 -10.74
C ARG A 46 -20.82 18.42 -11.28
N GLU A 47 -21.77 18.06 -12.13
CA GLU A 47 -21.94 16.74 -12.75
C GLU A 47 -20.69 16.31 -13.53
N MET A 48 -19.97 17.27 -14.12
CA MET A 48 -18.72 17.00 -14.84
C MET A 48 -17.62 16.42 -13.93
N VAL A 49 -17.50 16.92 -12.70
CA VAL A 49 -16.49 16.41 -11.75
C VAL A 49 -16.96 15.05 -11.21
N GLY A 50 -18.24 14.96 -10.87
CA GLY A 50 -18.91 13.73 -10.43
C GLY A 50 -18.72 12.57 -11.42
N GLY A 51 -19.13 12.77 -12.68
CA GLY A 51 -18.98 11.79 -13.75
C GLY A 51 -17.53 11.38 -14.00
N ALA A 52 -16.58 12.32 -13.99
CA ALA A 52 -15.17 12.00 -14.16
C ALA A 52 -14.63 11.12 -13.01
N MET A 53 -15.00 11.41 -11.75
CA MET A 53 -14.60 10.57 -10.61
C MET A 53 -15.23 9.18 -10.68
N ALA A 54 -16.50 9.08 -11.08
CA ALA A 54 -17.19 7.80 -11.25
C ALA A 54 -16.53 6.93 -12.34
N GLU A 55 -16.29 7.50 -13.53
CA GLU A 55 -15.55 6.84 -14.62
C GLU A 55 -14.18 6.31 -14.15
N PHE A 56 -13.42 7.17 -13.46
CA PHE A 56 -12.10 6.82 -12.94
C PHE A 56 -12.11 5.66 -11.95
N LEU A 57 -13.09 5.64 -11.05
CA LEU A 57 -13.23 4.55 -10.07
C LEU A 57 -13.65 3.25 -10.74
N VAL A 58 -14.57 3.29 -11.72
CA VAL A 58 -14.95 2.10 -12.50
C VAL A 58 -13.72 1.51 -13.19
N ASP A 59 -12.94 2.33 -13.91
CA ASP A 59 -11.71 1.91 -14.59
C ASP A 59 -10.70 1.27 -13.62
N PHE A 60 -10.56 1.83 -12.42
CA PHE A 60 -9.69 1.28 -11.38
C PHE A 60 -10.13 -0.12 -10.95
N PHE A 61 -11.41 -0.32 -10.63
CA PHE A 61 -11.91 -1.62 -10.18
C PHE A 61 -11.89 -2.68 -11.29
N GLU A 62 -12.13 -2.30 -12.53
CA GLU A 62 -11.93 -3.19 -13.68
C GLU A 62 -10.47 -3.62 -13.81
N THR A 63 -9.53 -2.69 -13.65
CA THR A 63 -8.08 -2.98 -13.67
C THR A 63 -7.68 -3.91 -12.52
N VAL A 64 -8.17 -3.67 -11.31
CA VAL A 64 -7.91 -4.53 -10.14
C VAL A 64 -8.39 -5.97 -10.39
N ARG A 65 -9.56 -6.14 -11.01
CA ARG A 65 -10.10 -7.45 -11.37
C ARG A 65 -9.27 -8.12 -12.47
N ALA A 66 -8.91 -7.37 -13.52
CA ALA A 66 -8.13 -7.89 -14.65
C ALA A 66 -6.70 -8.31 -14.25
N LYS A 67 -6.03 -7.54 -13.38
CA LYS A 67 -4.66 -7.83 -12.90
C LYS A 67 -4.60 -8.85 -11.75
N GLY A 68 -5.74 -9.38 -11.28
CA GLY A 68 -5.78 -10.34 -10.18
C GLY A 68 -5.36 -9.77 -8.83
N SER A 69 -5.40 -8.45 -8.64
CA SER A 69 -4.94 -7.74 -7.43
C SER A 69 -5.91 -7.86 -6.23
N ARG A 70 -6.96 -8.67 -6.34
CA ARG A 70 -7.97 -8.89 -5.29
C ARG A 70 -7.39 -9.29 -3.92
N PRO A 71 -6.37 -10.18 -3.82
CA PRO A 71 -5.77 -10.50 -2.52
C PRO A 71 -5.09 -9.29 -1.85
N GLY A 72 -4.51 -8.37 -2.64
CA GLY A 72 -3.94 -7.12 -2.13
C GLY A 72 -5.02 -6.18 -1.58
N MET A 73 -6.13 -6.06 -2.32
CA MET A 73 -7.29 -5.27 -1.91
C MET A 73 -7.90 -5.76 -0.59
N ARG A 74 -7.97 -7.08 -0.38
CA ARG A 74 -8.43 -7.66 0.89
C ARG A 74 -7.62 -7.14 2.07
N GLY A 75 -6.28 -7.14 1.98
CA GLY A 75 -5.42 -6.63 3.05
C GLY A 75 -5.62 -5.13 3.32
N MET A 76 -5.85 -4.33 2.27
CA MET A 76 -6.12 -2.90 2.40
C MET A 76 -7.44 -2.61 3.12
N VAL A 77 -8.47 -3.41 2.88
CA VAL A 77 -9.78 -3.30 3.56
C VAL A 77 -9.71 -3.86 4.98
N ALA A 78 -9.06 -5.00 5.17
CA ALA A 78 -9.00 -5.68 6.46
C ALA A 78 -8.25 -4.86 7.52
N LEU A 79 -7.19 -4.14 7.15
CA LEU A 79 -6.36 -3.39 8.11
C LEU A 79 -7.16 -2.42 9.00
N PRO A 80 -7.88 -1.40 8.48
CA PRO A 80 -8.61 -0.46 9.34
C PRO A 80 -9.69 -1.17 10.17
N MET A 81 -10.31 -2.22 9.64
CA MET A 81 -11.33 -2.99 10.34
C MET A 81 -10.77 -3.81 11.51
N LEU A 82 -9.62 -4.47 11.30
CA LEU A 82 -8.92 -5.20 12.34
C LEU A 82 -8.40 -4.27 13.44
N VAL A 83 -7.85 -3.09 13.08
CA VAL A 83 -7.38 -2.12 14.07
C VAL A 83 -8.55 -1.60 14.91
N HIS A 84 -9.66 -1.22 14.29
CA HIS A 84 -10.83 -0.77 15.04
C HIS A 84 -11.41 -1.89 15.92
N GLY A 85 -11.48 -3.12 15.40
CA GLY A 85 -11.88 -4.28 16.20
C GLY A 85 -10.95 -4.56 17.38
N ALA A 86 -9.63 -4.39 17.22
CA ALA A 86 -8.68 -4.53 18.32
C ALA A 86 -8.90 -3.48 19.42
N GLU A 87 -9.27 -2.24 19.05
CA GLU A 87 -9.49 -1.15 19.99
C GLU A 87 -10.88 -1.17 20.66
N ALA A 88 -11.93 -1.51 19.91
CA ALA A 88 -13.32 -1.36 20.34
C ALA A 88 -14.15 -2.67 20.32
N GLY A 89 -13.58 -3.79 19.89
CA GLY A 89 -14.26 -5.10 19.80
C GLY A 89 -15.22 -5.26 18.62
N ASP A 90 -15.43 -4.23 17.81
CA ASP A 90 -16.31 -4.25 16.63
C ASP A 90 -15.58 -3.67 15.41
N PRO A 91 -15.42 -4.40 14.30
CA PRO A 91 -14.74 -3.88 13.11
C PRO A 91 -15.64 -3.01 12.22
N ALA A 92 -16.97 -3.08 12.38
CA ALA A 92 -17.92 -2.51 11.43
C ALA A 92 -17.82 -0.97 11.27
N PRO A 93 -17.59 -0.18 12.33
CA PRO A 93 -17.54 1.27 12.21
C PRO A 93 -16.39 1.77 11.32
N ALA A 94 -15.33 0.99 11.14
CA ALA A 94 -14.18 1.37 10.30
C ALA A 94 -14.38 1.18 8.79
N ARG A 95 -15.55 0.71 8.34
CA ARG A 95 -15.83 0.53 6.91
C ARG A 95 -15.60 1.80 6.06
N PRO A 96 -16.00 3.01 6.48
CA PRO A 96 -15.71 4.23 5.70
C PRO A 96 -14.21 4.49 5.54
N LEU A 97 -13.39 4.08 6.52
CA LEU A 97 -11.93 4.22 6.43
C LEU A 97 -11.31 3.22 5.47
N ALA A 98 -11.90 2.03 5.32
CA ALA A 98 -11.53 1.11 4.25
C ALA A 98 -11.79 1.71 2.87
N VAL A 99 -12.94 2.39 2.69
CA VAL A 99 -13.25 3.13 1.44
C VAL A 99 -12.25 4.25 1.21
N VAL A 100 -11.97 5.09 2.22
CA VAL A 100 -10.94 6.15 2.14
C VAL A 100 -9.58 5.59 1.72
N HIS A 101 -9.17 4.45 2.29
CA HIS A 101 -7.91 3.81 1.95
C HIS A 101 -7.89 3.32 0.49
N LEU A 102 -8.99 2.72 -0.01
CA LEU A 102 -9.10 2.29 -1.40
C LEU A 102 -9.09 3.47 -2.39
N LEU A 103 -9.77 4.57 -2.07
CA LEU A 103 -9.77 5.79 -2.89
C LEU A 103 -8.37 6.39 -3.02
N TRP A 104 -7.61 6.39 -1.92
CA TRP A 104 -6.21 6.80 -1.95
C TRP A 104 -5.39 5.91 -2.90
N TRP A 105 -5.54 4.58 -2.80
CA TRP A 105 -4.84 3.64 -3.68
C TRP A 105 -5.24 3.77 -5.15
N ALA A 106 -6.50 4.07 -5.43
CA ALA A 106 -6.98 4.33 -6.79
C ALA A 106 -6.26 5.52 -7.42
N ALA A 107 -6.10 6.61 -6.67
CA ALA A 107 -5.36 7.79 -7.12
C ALA A 107 -3.86 7.50 -7.24
N ALA A 108 -3.24 6.93 -6.20
CA ALA A 108 -1.80 6.67 -6.16
C ALA A 108 -1.35 5.77 -7.30
N ARG A 109 -2.09 4.69 -7.58
CA ARG A 109 -1.77 3.76 -8.66
C ARG A 109 -1.79 4.43 -10.03
N TYR A 110 -2.76 5.32 -10.29
CA TYR A 110 -2.80 6.05 -11.56
C TYR A 110 -1.62 7.04 -11.69
N LEU A 111 -1.29 7.76 -10.61
CA LEU A 111 -0.20 8.72 -10.62
C LEU A 111 1.17 8.04 -10.76
N ASP A 112 1.34 6.86 -10.17
CA ASP A 112 2.53 6.02 -10.27
C ASP A 112 2.69 5.40 -11.67
N ASP A 113 1.61 4.83 -12.23
CA ASP A 113 1.61 4.30 -13.61
C ASP A 113 1.98 5.40 -14.64
N LEU A 114 1.63 6.67 -14.38
CA LEU A 114 2.01 7.82 -15.24
C LEU A 114 3.52 8.11 -15.22
N THR A 115 4.20 7.90 -14.10
CA THR A 115 5.65 8.13 -14.00
C THR A 115 6.45 7.00 -14.65
N ASP A 116 5.85 5.82 -14.78
CA ASP A 116 6.51 4.61 -15.25
C ASP A 116 6.38 4.37 -16.78
N VAL A 117 5.47 5.08 -17.48
CA VAL A 117 5.29 4.90 -18.93
C VAL A 117 6.48 5.48 -19.72
N PRO A 118 7.15 4.68 -20.58
CA PRO A 118 8.18 5.18 -21.48
C PRO A 118 7.60 6.18 -22.48
N GLY A 119 8.18 7.38 -22.54
CA GLY A 119 7.66 8.46 -23.38
C GLY A 119 6.51 9.17 -22.68
N ALA A 120 6.85 10.02 -21.70
CA ALA A 120 5.90 10.82 -20.96
C ALA A 120 4.90 11.48 -21.92
N PRO A 121 3.59 11.40 -21.65
CA PRO A 121 2.58 11.99 -22.52
C PRO A 121 2.94 13.47 -22.75
N SER A 122 2.91 13.89 -24.01
CA SER A 122 3.34 15.24 -24.40
C SER A 122 2.59 16.31 -23.61
N ALA A 123 3.29 17.40 -23.29
CA ALA A 123 2.66 18.60 -22.75
C ALA A 123 1.55 19.05 -23.72
N GLY A 124 0.29 18.84 -23.33
CA GLY A 124 -0.88 19.07 -24.18
C GLY A 124 -1.84 17.89 -24.31
N ASN A 125 -1.55 16.71 -23.73
CA ASN A 125 -2.51 15.62 -23.69
C ASN A 125 -3.65 15.90 -22.70
N THR A 126 -4.74 16.48 -23.19
CA THR A 126 -5.95 16.82 -22.41
C THR A 126 -6.53 15.62 -21.66
N ALA A 127 -6.43 14.40 -22.19
CA ALA A 127 -6.94 13.20 -21.52
C ALA A 127 -6.11 12.85 -20.27
N VAL A 128 -4.79 13.01 -20.34
CA VAL A 128 -3.89 12.85 -19.18
C VAL A 128 -4.14 13.95 -18.15
N ALA A 129 -4.28 15.20 -18.59
CA ALA A 129 -4.60 16.31 -17.70
C ALA A 129 -5.94 16.09 -16.96
N LYS A 130 -7.00 15.64 -17.67
CA LYS A 130 -8.30 15.29 -17.08
C LYS A 130 -8.10 14.24 -15.97
N ARG A 131 -7.43 13.12 -16.28
CA ARG A 131 -7.26 12.03 -15.32
C ARG A 131 -6.37 12.38 -14.14
N VAL A 132 -5.32 13.21 -14.31
CA VAL A 132 -4.52 13.72 -13.17
C VAL A 132 -5.39 14.54 -12.22
N LEU A 133 -6.18 15.48 -12.74
CA LEU A 133 -7.11 16.26 -11.92
C LEU A 133 -8.14 15.36 -11.22
N THR A 134 -8.65 14.35 -11.91
CA THR A 134 -9.56 13.37 -11.32
C THR A 134 -8.90 12.55 -10.21
N ALA A 135 -7.66 12.08 -10.38
CA ALA A 135 -6.93 11.35 -9.34
C ALA A 135 -6.74 12.20 -8.08
N LEU A 136 -6.42 13.49 -8.23
CA LEU A 136 -6.33 14.42 -7.10
C LEU A 136 -7.67 14.60 -6.38
N ALA A 137 -8.78 14.68 -7.13
CA ALA A 137 -10.11 14.75 -6.54
C ALA A 137 -10.49 13.44 -5.82
N VAL A 138 -10.29 12.29 -6.46
CA VAL A 138 -10.61 10.95 -5.93
C VAL A 138 -9.78 10.60 -4.70
N GLY A 139 -8.47 10.85 -4.70
CA GLY A 139 -7.60 10.44 -3.60
C GLY A 139 -7.41 11.50 -2.51
N GLY A 140 -7.69 12.77 -2.79
CA GLY A 140 -7.52 13.88 -1.84
C GLY A 140 -8.86 14.42 -1.33
N GLN A 141 -9.67 14.97 -2.23
CA GLN A 141 -10.87 15.71 -1.86
C GLN A 141 -12.02 14.80 -1.43
N LEU A 142 -12.21 13.67 -2.11
CA LEU A 142 -13.27 12.73 -1.80
C LEU A 142 -13.11 12.06 -0.43
N PRO A 143 -11.92 11.58 -0.03
CA PRO A 143 -11.64 11.16 1.33
C PRO A 143 -11.91 12.24 2.38
N ALA A 144 -11.48 13.49 2.12
CA ALA A 144 -11.71 14.59 3.06
C ALA A 144 -13.21 14.86 3.27
N ARG A 145 -14.01 14.76 2.21
CA ARG A 145 -15.47 14.91 2.29
C ARG A 145 -16.14 13.75 3.02
N LEU A 146 -15.74 12.51 2.72
CA LEU A 146 -16.23 11.35 3.45
C LEU A 146 -15.96 11.47 4.96
N VAL A 147 -14.75 11.92 5.34
CA VAL A 147 -14.41 12.19 6.75
C VAL A 147 -15.24 13.32 7.33
N ALA A 148 -15.45 14.40 6.59
CA ALA A 148 -16.23 15.55 7.03
C ALA A 148 -17.71 15.18 7.32
N ASP A 149 -18.25 14.19 6.61
CA ASP A 149 -19.65 13.76 6.76
C ASP A 149 -19.86 12.66 7.83
N LEU A 150 -18.79 12.12 8.43
CA LEU A 150 -18.92 11.06 9.44
C LEU A 150 -19.69 11.51 10.69
N PRO A 151 -20.59 10.72 11.26
CA PRO A 151 -21.32 11.09 12.48
C PRO A 151 -20.47 10.86 13.75
N VAL A 152 -19.35 11.58 13.87
CA VAL A 152 -18.36 11.45 14.95
C VAL A 152 -18.11 12.78 15.69
N PRO A 153 -17.57 12.77 16.92
CA PRO A 153 -17.18 14.00 17.60
C PRO A 153 -16.14 14.81 16.81
N ASP A 154 -16.16 16.14 16.95
CA ASP A 154 -15.27 17.04 16.21
C ASP A 154 -13.78 16.74 16.42
N ALA A 155 -13.37 16.38 17.64
CA ALA A 155 -12.00 16.00 17.92
C ALA A 155 -11.56 14.76 17.11
N VAL A 156 -12.44 13.77 16.95
CA VAL A 156 -12.18 12.58 16.11
C VAL A 156 -12.12 12.99 14.64
N ARG A 157 -13.10 13.76 14.16
CA ARG A 157 -13.16 14.28 12.78
C ARG A 157 -11.89 15.04 12.38
N LEU A 158 -11.43 15.95 13.24
CA LEU A 158 -10.19 16.71 13.03
C LEU A 158 -8.97 15.79 13.00
N GLY A 159 -8.91 14.80 13.88
CA GLY A 159 -7.84 13.79 13.85
C GLY A 159 -7.85 12.94 12.57
N LEU A 160 -9.02 12.59 12.03
CA LEU A 160 -9.12 11.86 10.76
C LEU A 160 -8.68 12.75 9.58
N ALA A 161 -9.08 14.02 9.58
CA ALA A 161 -8.66 14.98 8.56
C ALA A 161 -7.14 15.19 8.56
N ASP A 162 -6.50 15.25 9.74
CA ASP A 162 -5.04 15.29 9.87
C ASP A 162 -4.36 14.06 9.25
N GLU A 163 -4.89 12.85 9.45
CA GLU A 163 -4.32 11.65 8.82
C GLU A 163 -4.43 11.69 7.29
N VAL A 164 -5.58 12.12 6.75
CA VAL A 164 -5.79 12.26 5.29
C VAL A 164 -4.86 13.32 4.69
N SER A 165 -4.57 14.40 5.41
CA SER A 165 -3.59 15.40 4.94
C SER A 165 -2.16 14.87 5.02
N ARG A 166 -1.80 14.25 6.15
CA ARG A 166 -0.46 13.74 6.43
C ARG A 166 -0.02 12.66 5.43
N VAL A 167 -0.92 11.74 5.05
CA VAL A 167 -0.57 10.67 4.10
C VAL A 167 -0.06 11.22 2.78
N TRP A 168 -0.65 12.29 2.27
CA TRP A 168 -0.24 12.87 0.99
C TRP A 168 1.16 13.49 1.07
N LEU A 169 1.47 14.19 2.17
CA LEU A 169 2.81 14.75 2.37
C LEU A 169 3.86 13.65 2.48
N ASP A 170 3.61 12.64 3.32
CA ASP A 170 4.54 11.52 3.52
C ASP A 170 4.73 10.68 2.25
N ALA A 171 3.65 10.43 1.50
CA ALA A 171 3.70 9.64 0.28
C ALA A 171 4.40 10.38 -0.86
N VAL A 172 4.14 11.68 -1.03
CA VAL A 172 4.84 12.51 -2.02
C VAL A 172 6.33 12.60 -1.70
N ASP A 173 6.70 12.81 -0.43
CA ASP A 173 8.10 12.78 0.00
C ASP A 173 8.76 11.41 -0.28
N GLY A 174 8.04 10.31 -0.04
CA GLY A 174 8.46 8.97 -0.42
C GLY A 174 8.68 8.79 -1.92
N GLN A 175 7.72 9.23 -2.74
CA GLN A 175 7.78 9.12 -4.20
C GLN A 175 8.89 9.99 -4.80
N LEU A 176 9.07 11.22 -4.30
CA LEU A 176 10.14 12.10 -4.75
C LEU A 176 11.52 11.52 -4.44
N ARG A 177 11.70 10.86 -3.29
CA ARG A 177 12.92 10.11 -3.01
C ARG A 177 13.11 8.97 -4.00
N ASP A 178 12.08 8.17 -4.27
CA ASP A 178 12.14 7.05 -5.20
C ASP A 178 12.55 7.48 -6.62
N LEU A 179 11.95 8.58 -7.11
CA LEU A 179 12.22 9.14 -8.44
C LEU A 179 13.60 9.81 -8.58
N THR A 180 14.14 10.34 -7.49
CA THR A 180 15.42 11.08 -7.51
C THR A 180 16.61 10.25 -7.04
N GLU A 181 16.36 9.10 -6.41
CA GLU A 181 17.40 8.19 -5.93
C GLU A 181 18.20 7.64 -7.12
N ARG A 182 19.53 7.71 -7.00
CA ARG A 182 20.43 7.17 -8.02
C ARG A 182 20.80 5.76 -7.61
N PRO A 183 20.64 4.73 -8.46
CA PRO A 183 21.02 3.35 -8.11
C PRO A 183 22.47 3.21 -7.62
N SER A 184 23.38 4.06 -8.11
CA SER A 184 24.77 4.11 -7.70
C SER A 184 25.01 4.70 -6.30
N ALA A 185 24.06 5.44 -5.74
CA ALA A 185 24.10 6.04 -4.40
C ALA A 185 23.09 5.40 -3.43
N ALA A 186 22.13 4.62 -3.94
CA ALA A 186 21.11 3.96 -3.16
C ALA A 186 21.72 3.04 -2.10
N THR A 187 21.14 3.08 -0.91
CA THR A 187 21.48 2.20 0.22
C THR A 187 20.21 1.48 0.67
N PRO A 188 20.31 0.29 1.30
CA PRO A 188 19.13 -0.37 1.87
C PRO A 188 18.31 0.56 2.78
N ALA A 189 18.99 1.40 3.57
CA ALA A 189 18.33 2.38 4.44
C ALA A 189 17.62 3.52 3.68
N SER A 190 18.18 4.01 2.56
CA SER A 190 17.52 5.06 1.77
C SER A 190 16.29 4.53 1.04
N VAL A 191 16.37 3.31 0.50
CA VAL A 191 15.23 2.63 -0.14
C VAL A 191 14.11 2.36 0.87
N LEU A 192 14.42 1.85 2.07
CA LEU A 192 13.38 1.67 3.10
C LEU A 192 12.72 2.99 3.53
N ARG A 193 13.46 4.11 3.53
CA ARG A 193 12.87 5.44 3.79
C ARG A 193 11.91 5.87 2.68
N ALA A 194 12.22 5.59 1.41
CA ALA A 194 11.30 5.82 0.31
C ALA A 194 10.04 4.95 0.48
N TYR A 195 10.21 3.66 0.80
CA TYR A 195 9.11 2.71 0.99
C TYR A 195 8.21 3.10 2.15
N ALA A 196 8.79 3.57 3.26
CA ALA A 196 8.06 4.04 4.43
C ALA A 196 7.17 5.26 4.13
N GLY A 197 7.52 6.07 3.13
CA GLY A 197 6.68 7.13 2.59
C GLY A 197 5.66 6.57 1.59
N LYS A 198 6.12 6.14 0.40
CA LYS A 198 5.26 5.85 -0.76
C LYS A 198 4.20 4.76 -0.47
N THR A 199 4.58 3.70 0.23
CA THR A 199 3.69 2.57 0.54
C THR A 199 3.39 2.49 2.04
N GLY A 200 4.32 2.89 2.90
CA GLY A 200 4.12 2.88 4.35
C GLY A 200 3.08 3.90 4.83
N ALA A 201 3.10 5.12 4.30
CA ALA A 201 2.20 6.20 4.74
C ALA A 201 0.70 5.86 4.61
N PRO A 202 0.18 5.31 3.49
CA PRO A 202 -1.24 4.98 3.39
C PRO A 202 -1.69 3.89 4.36
N TYR A 203 -0.86 2.87 4.61
CA TYR A 203 -1.16 1.88 5.65
C TYR A 203 -1.10 2.49 7.05
N ALA A 204 -0.17 3.42 7.28
CA ALA A 204 -0.09 4.17 8.54
C ALA A 204 -1.34 5.02 8.80
N MET A 205 -1.82 5.73 7.77
CA MET A 205 -3.07 6.50 7.80
C MET A 205 -4.25 5.61 8.13
N ALA A 206 -4.41 4.46 7.45
CA ALA A 206 -5.53 3.55 7.67
C ALA A 206 -5.58 3.02 9.11
N ALA A 207 -4.43 2.59 9.64
CA ALA A 207 -4.33 2.08 11.02
C ALA A 207 -4.57 3.20 12.06
N ALA A 208 -3.92 4.35 11.92
CA ALA A 208 -4.08 5.46 12.86
C ALA A 208 -5.50 6.03 12.86
N SER A 209 -6.11 6.14 11.67
CA SER A 209 -7.50 6.60 11.52
C SER A 209 -8.48 5.65 12.19
N ALA A 210 -8.30 4.34 12.02
CA ALA A 210 -9.15 3.34 12.65
C ALA A 210 -9.07 3.38 14.17
N ALA A 211 -7.85 3.52 14.72
CA ALA A 211 -7.67 3.68 16.15
C ALA A 211 -8.34 4.94 16.70
N ARG A 212 -8.18 6.08 16.00
CA ARG A 212 -8.85 7.34 16.37
C ARG A 212 -10.38 7.22 16.33
N LEU A 213 -10.90 6.55 15.31
CA LEU A 213 -12.33 6.30 15.17
C LEU A 213 -12.88 5.44 16.32
N ALA A 214 -12.08 4.47 16.80
CA ALA A 214 -12.37 3.66 17.98
C ALA A 214 -12.24 4.41 19.31
N GLY A 215 -11.86 5.70 19.29
CA GLY A 215 -11.68 6.53 20.49
C GLY A 215 -10.29 6.46 21.12
N ALA A 216 -9.31 5.87 20.45
CA ALA A 216 -7.95 5.81 20.97
C ALA A 216 -7.30 7.21 21.04
N GLY A 217 -6.56 7.45 22.13
CA GLY A 217 -5.78 8.67 22.32
C GLY A 217 -4.61 8.81 21.32
N ALA A 218 -3.99 10.00 21.31
CA ALA A 218 -2.95 10.34 20.33
C ALA A 218 -1.74 9.38 20.34
N ASP A 219 -1.26 8.98 21.52
CA ASP A 219 -0.11 8.08 21.66
C ASP A 219 -0.42 6.69 21.11
N ARG A 220 -1.62 6.17 21.41
CA ARG A 220 -2.09 4.87 20.95
C ARG A 220 -2.30 4.86 19.44
N ALA A 221 -2.93 5.91 18.90
CA ALA A 221 -2.99 6.12 17.45
C ALA A 221 -1.59 6.25 16.81
N GLY A 222 -0.61 6.81 17.54
CA GLY A 222 0.80 6.87 17.14
C GLY A 222 1.44 5.51 16.99
N GLY A 223 1.21 4.60 17.94
CA GLY A 223 1.67 3.21 17.82
C GLY A 223 1.03 2.47 16.64
N TRP A 224 -0.29 2.64 16.43
CA TRP A 224 -0.97 2.09 15.26
C TRP A 224 -0.44 2.65 13.94
N ARG A 225 -0.10 3.95 13.90
CA ARG A 225 0.57 4.58 12.75
C ARG A 225 1.92 3.91 12.45
N ALA A 226 2.71 3.66 13.49
CA ALA A 226 4.01 3.00 13.36
C ALA A 226 3.87 1.56 12.85
N PHE A 227 2.88 0.81 13.36
CA PHE A 227 2.56 -0.53 12.88
C PHE A 227 2.16 -0.53 11.40
N GLY A 228 1.17 0.30 11.03
CA GLY A 228 0.70 0.41 9.64
C GLY A 228 1.84 0.76 8.68
N ARG A 229 2.72 1.69 9.07
CA ARG A 229 3.90 2.04 8.26
C ARG A 229 4.82 0.86 8.01
N ARG A 230 5.10 0.04 9.02
CA ARG A 230 5.93 -1.17 8.88
C ARG A 230 5.27 -2.21 7.99
N LEU A 231 3.98 -2.46 8.17
CA LEU A 231 3.23 -3.37 7.30
C LEU A 231 3.28 -2.91 5.84
N GLY A 232 3.12 -1.61 5.56
CA GLY A 232 3.25 -1.06 4.21
C GLY A 232 4.64 -1.25 3.62
N VAL A 233 5.71 -1.11 4.40
CA VAL A 233 7.09 -1.41 3.95
C VAL A 233 7.23 -2.89 3.57
N LEU A 234 6.72 -3.82 4.39
CA LEU A 234 6.74 -5.25 4.07
C LEU A 234 5.95 -5.55 2.78
N ARG A 235 4.82 -4.87 2.57
CA ARG A 235 4.03 -4.98 1.34
C ARG A 235 4.79 -4.49 0.11
N GLN A 236 5.57 -3.42 0.22
CA GLN A 236 6.41 -2.96 -0.89
C GLN A 236 7.51 -3.97 -1.22
N LEU A 237 8.18 -4.52 -0.20
CA LEU A 237 9.18 -5.58 -0.42
C LEU A 237 8.57 -6.76 -1.19
N VAL A 238 7.37 -7.20 -0.81
CA VAL A 238 6.64 -8.25 -1.55
C VAL A 238 6.29 -7.84 -2.97
N ASN A 239 5.95 -6.56 -3.20
CA ASN A 239 5.65 -6.06 -4.55
C ASN A 239 6.86 -6.18 -5.47
N ASP A 240 8.04 -5.74 -5.02
CA ASP A 240 9.28 -5.84 -5.79
C ASP A 240 9.62 -7.31 -6.09
N GLN A 241 9.42 -8.22 -5.12
CA GLN A 241 9.64 -9.65 -5.34
C GLN A 241 8.67 -10.26 -6.36
N ARG A 242 7.41 -9.81 -6.36
CA ARG A 242 6.41 -10.26 -7.34
C ARG A 242 6.73 -9.74 -8.74
N ASP A 243 7.28 -8.54 -8.88
CA ASP A 243 7.76 -8.05 -10.18
C ASP A 243 8.83 -8.99 -10.75
N LEU A 244 9.88 -9.26 -9.97
CA LEU A 244 10.96 -10.17 -10.36
C LEU A 244 10.46 -11.59 -10.65
N ALA A 245 9.69 -12.19 -9.74
CA ALA A 245 9.20 -13.57 -9.88
C ALA A 245 8.23 -13.75 -11.06
N SER A 246 7.52 -12.69 -11.45
CA SER A 246 6.61 -12.74 -12.59
C SER A 246 7.30 -12.66 -13.95
N GLY A 247 8.59 -12.29 -13.98
CA GLY A 247 9.33 -12.05 -15.22
C GLY A 247 8.94 -10.78 -15.98
N ARG A 248 8.08 -9.92 -15.41
CA ARG A 248 7.75 -8.61 -16.01
C ARG A 248 8.98 -7.68 -16.00
N HIS A 249 9.73 -7.71 -14.90
CA HIS A 249 10.93 -6.89 -14.70
C HIS A 249 10.66 -5.39 -14.92
N GLU A 250 9.48 -4.91 -14.51
CA GLU A 250 9.07 -3.51 -14.63
C GLU A 250 10.05 -2.61 -13.87
N ASP A 251 10.44 -3.00 -12.66
CA ASP A 251 11.38 -2.22 -11.84
C ASP A 251 12.76 -2.09 -12.51
N LEU A 252 13.25 -3.17 -13.12
CA LEU A 252 14.52 -3.15 -13.83
C LEU A 252 14.44 -2.36 -15.15
N ALA A 253 13.30 -2.43 -15.85
CA ALA A 253 13.05 -1.66 -17.06
C ALA A 253 12.94 -0.15 -16.77
N ASN A 254 12.34 0.20 -15.63
CA ASN A 254 12.22 1.58 -15.15
C ASN A 254 13.52 2.09 -14.50
N GLY A 255 14.47 1.17 -14.25
CA GLY A 255 15.73 1.43 -13.57
C GLY A 255 15.54 1.91 -12.13
N THR A 256 14.53 1.36 -11.47
CA THR A 256 14.20 1.57 -10.06
C THR A 256 15.29 0.98 -9.17
N ALA A 257 15.62 1.65 -8.08
CA ALA A 257 16.56 1.18 -7.08
C ALA A 257 15.85 0.36 -5.99
N THR A 258 15.42 -0.86 -6.31
CA THR A 258 14.69 -1.71 -5.36
C THR A 258 15.57 -2.16 -4.19
N TYR A 259 14.95 -2.61 -3.09
CA TYR A 259 15.70 -2.99 -1.89
C TYR A 259 16.67 -4.15 -2.15
N LEU A 260 16.25 -5.18 -2.90
CA LEU A 260 17.12 -6.31 -3.23
C LEU A 260 18.33 -5.88 -4.06
N LEU A 261 18.14 -4.94 -5.01
CA LEU A 261 19.25 -4.36 -5.76
C LEU A 261 20.19 -3.58 -4.85
N ALA A 262 19.66 -2.72 -3.97
CA ALA A 262 20.47 -1.96 -3.03
C ALA A 262 21.23 -2.86 -2.05
N HIS A 263 20.61 -3.98 -1.63
CA HIS A 263 21.24 -5.02 -0.82
C HIS A 263 22.44 -5.64 -1.57
N LEU A 264 22.21 -6.15 -2.78
CA LEU A 264 23.27 -6.70 -3.65
C LEU A 264 24.43 -5.69 -3.83
N LEU A 265 24.13 -4.45 -4.20
CA LEU A 265 25.14 -3.42 -4.43
C LEU A 265 25.96 -3.07 -3.18
N SER A 266 25.41 -3.29 -1.99
CA SER A 266 26.07 -3.02 -0.71
C SER A 266 27.01 -4.16 -0.26
N THR A 267 26.81 -5.37 -0.76
CA THR A 267 27.60 -6.56 -0.40
C THR A 267 28.71 -6.85 -1.42
N LEU A 268 28.58 -6.35 -2.65
CA LEU A 268 29.56 -6.58 -3.72
C LEU A 268 30.87 -5.80 -3.54
N PRO A 269 32.04 -6.40 -3.87
CA PRO A 269 33.29 -5.68 -4.02
C PRO A 269 33.22 -4.58 -5.09
N PRO A 270 34.07 -3.52 -5.03
CA PRO A 270 33.96 -2.35 -5.91
C PRO A 270 33.95 -2.65 -7.41
N ALA A 271 34.69 -3.66 -7.88
CA ALA A 271 34.71 -4.06 -9.29
C ALA A 271 33.36 -4.68 -9.72
N ARG A 272 32.89 -5.68 -8.98
CA ARG A 272 31.60 -6.35 -9.22
C ARG A 272 30.42 -5.40 -9.06
N ARG A 273 30.51 -4.45 -8.12
CA ARG A 273 29.52 -3.38 -7.97
C ARG A 273 29.38 -2.51 -9.22
N ARG A 274 30.50 -2.17 -9.88
CA ARG A 274 30.46 -1.42 -11.16
C ARG A 274 29.82 -2.24 -12.28
N GLU A 275 30.10 -3.54 -12.34
CA GLU A 275 29.48 -4.45 -13.31
C GLU A 275 27.96 -4.55 -13.09
N ALA A 276 27.51 -4.73 -11.84
CA ALA A 276 26.09 -4.76 -11.49
C ALA A 276 25.38 -3.44 -11.87
N LEU A 277 26.01 -2.29 -11.65
CA LEU A 277 25.47 -0.99 -12.06
C LEU A 277 25.41 -0.83 -13.60
N ALA A 278 26.38 -1.39 -14.32
CA ALA A 278 26.34 -1.40 -15.79
C ALA A 278 25.21 -2.30 -16.31
N LEU A 279 25.01 -3.47 -15.70
CA LEU A 279 23.88 -4.34 -15.99
C LEU A 279 22.54 -3.65 -15.70
N HIS A 280 22.42 -2.94 -14.57
CA HIS A 280 21.21 -2.19 -14.22
C HIS A 280 20.91 -1.06 -15.21
N ALA A 281 21.93 -0.30 -15.62
CA ALA A 281 21.77 0.72 -16.67
C ALA A 281 21.33 0.09 -18.01
N GLY A 282 21.91 -1.06 -18.37
CA GLY A 282 21.56 -1.81 -19.57
C GLY A 282 20.17 -2.46 -19.50
N ALA A 283 19.69 -2.79 -18.30
CA ALA A 283 18.41 -3.47 -18.07
C ALA A 283 17.20 -2.69 -18.61
N ARG A 284 17.30 -1.37 -18.72
CA ARG A 284 16.29 -0.51 -19.35
C ARG A 284 16.01 -0.88 -20.81
N HIS A 285 17.01 -1.42 -21.52
CA HIS A 285 16.95 -1.61 -22.98
C HIS A 285 17.38 -3.01 -23.44
N SER A 286 17.90 -3.86 -22.55
CA SER A 286 18.43 -5.18 -22.89
C SER A 286 17.81 -6.27 -22.02
N ALA A 287 17.12 -7.22 -22.67
CA ALA A 287 16.61 -8.42 -22.02
C ALA A 287 17.73 -9.28 -21.44
N CYS A 288 18.89 -9.35 -22.10
CA CYS A 288 20.05 -10.08 -21.59
C CYS A 288 20.58 -9.43 -20.31
N ALA A 289 20.68 -8.10 -20.26
CA ALA A 289 21.12 -7.40 -19.06
C ALA A 289 20.13 -7.58 -17.90
N ARG A 290 18.81 -7.59 -18.17
CA ARG A 290 17.77 -7.93 -17.19
C ARG A 290 17.94 -9.35 -16.65
N ALA A 291 18.11 -10.33 -17.54
CA ALA A 291 18.28 -11.72 -17.15
C ALA A 291 19.54 -11.95 -16.31
N GLU A 292 20.67 -11.35 -16.72
CA GLU A 292 21.93 -11.48 -16.01
C GLU A 292 21.90 -10.82 -14.63
N LEU A 293 21.38 -9.59 -14.53
CA LEU A 293 21.22 -8.92 -13.23
C LEU A 293 20.24 -9.66 -12.32
N THR A 294 19.14 -10.16 -12.88
CA THR A 294 18.16 -10.96 -12.12
C THR A 294 18.83 -12.21 -11.56
N ALA A 295 19.67 -12.90 -12.34
CA ALA A 295 20.40 -14.07 -11.85
C ALA A 295 21.33 -13.73 -10.67
N TRP A 296 21.97 -12.56 -10.68
CA TRP A 296 22.80 -12.12 -9.54
C TRP A 296 21.96 -11.75 -8.31
N MET A 297 20.81 -11.12 -8.52
CA MET A 297 19.90 -10.74 -7.43
C MET A 297 19.22 -11.96 -6.78
N LEU A 298 19.02 -13.04 -7.53
CA LEU A 298 18.40 -14.29 -7.07
C LEU A 298 19.41 -15.37 -6.69
N ASP A 299 20.71 -15.04 -6.64
CA ASP A 299 21.74 -15.93 -6.12
C ASP A 299 21.46 -16.26 -4.63
N GLU A 300 21.71 -17.51 -4.23
CA GLU A 300 21.31 -18.01 -2.90
C GLU A 300 21.95 -17.20 -1.77
N ASP A 301 23.24 -16.84 -1.87
CA ASP A 301 23.94 -16.06 -0.84
C ASP A 301 23.36 -14.65 -0.71
N VAL A 302 22.91 -14.06 -1.83
CA VAL A 302 22.28 -12.74 -1.85
C VAL A 302 20.89 -12.80 -1.23
N LEU A 303 20.12 -13.84 -1.53
CA LEU A 303 18.78 -14.04 -0.95
C LEU A 303 18.83 -14.34 0.54
N ASP A 304 19.82 -15.10 1.01
CA ASP A 304 20.02 -15.36 2.44
C ASP A 304 20.39 -14.08 3.19
N GLY A 305 21.30 -13.27 2.64
CA GLY A 305 21.64 -11.96 3.18
C GLY A 305 20.44 -11.00 3.19
N TYR A 306 19.65 -11.00 2.12
CA TYR A 306 18.41 -10.22 2.03
C TYR A 306 17.41 -10.67 3.10
N ALA A 307 17.14 -11.96 3.22
CA ALA A 307 16.21 -12.50 4.21
C ALA A 307 16.62 -12.15 5.64
N ALA A 308 17.92 -12.28 5.97
CA ALA A 308 18.47 -11.88 7.26
C ALA A 308 18.29 -10.38 7.54
N SER A 309 18.40 -9.54 6.52
CA SER A 309 18.20 -8.08 6.64
C SER A 309 16.73 -7.66 6.82
N VAL A 310 15.79 -8.46 6.29
CA VAL A 310 14.34 -8.18 6.36
C VAL A 310 13.69 -8.78 7.62
N ALA A 311 14.20 -9.90 8.14
CA ALA A 311 13.64 -10.57 9.32
C ALA A 311 13.40 -9.63 10.54
N PRO A 312 14.30 -8.69 10.89
CA PRO A 312 14.04 -7.73 11.96
C PRO A 312 12.82 -6.84 11.72
N LEU A 313 12.49 -6.51 10.46
CA LEU A 313 11.32 -5.70 10.13
C LEU A 313 10.01 -6.44 10.46
N ILE A 314 9.99 -7.75 10.24
CA ILE A 314 8.86 -8.63 10.56
C ILE A 314 8.71 -8.76 12.08
N GLY A 315 9.80 -9.09 12.78
CA GLY A 315 9.81 -9.18 14.24
C GLY A 315 9.31 -7.89 14.90
N HIS A 316 9.83 -6.74 14.46
CA HIS A 316 9.38 -5.44 14.93
C HIS A 316 7.90 -5.12 14.63
N ALA A 317 7.30 -5.69 13.59
CA ALA A 317 5.87 -5.51 13.33
C ALA A 317 5.04 -6.30 14.37
N HIS A 318 5.43 -7.53 14.67
CA HIS A 318 4.81 -8.34 15.73
C HIS A 318 5.01 -7.75 17.13
N ASP A 319 6.20 -7.24 17.44
CA ASP A 319 6.48 -6.61 18.73
C ASP A 319 5.55 -5.41 18.97
N LEU A 320 5.29 -4.59 17.94
CA LEU A 320 4.32 -3.50 18.05
C LEU A 320 2.91 -3.99 18.33
N LEU A 321 2.47 -5.08 17.69
CA LEU A 321 1.16 -5.65 17.95
C LEU A 321 1.05 -6.16 19.39
N GLY A 322 2.11 -6.81 19.90
CA GLY A 322 2.20 -7.22 21.30
C GLY A 322 2.14 -6.05 22.29
N LEU A 323 2.83 -4.94 21.97
CA LEU A 323 2.81 -3.72 22.78
C LEU A 323 1.48 -2.98 22.74
N LEU A 324 0.83 -2.91 21.56
CA LEU A 324 -0.46 -2.26 21.39
C LEU A 324 -1.57 -3.04 22.08
N GLY A 325 -1.58 -4.36 21.94
CA GLY A 325 -2.63 -5.24 22.47
C GLY A 325 -4.01 -4.88 21.93
N GLY A 326 -5.05 -5.19 22.71
CA GLY A 326 -6.45 -5.00 22.32
C GLY A 326 -7.24 -6.31 22.41
N ASP A 327 -8.37 -6.37 21.72
CA ASP A 327 -9.14 -7.60 21.61
C ASP A 327 -8.30 -8.72 20.92
N PRO A 328 -8.10 -9.86 21.59
CA PRO A 328 -7.19 -10.91 21.11
C PRO A 328 -7.55 -11.49 19.74
N ALA A 329 -8.84 -11.49 19.37
CA ALA A 329 -9.27 -12.06 18.09
C ALA A 329 -8.82 -11.18 16.92
N PHE A 330 -8.91 -9.87 17.07
CA PHE A 330 -8.49 -8.91 16.04
C PHE A 330 -6.99 -8.69 16.02
N VAL A 331 -6.33 -8.68 17.19
CA VAL A 331 -4.86 -8.66 17.27
C VAL A 331 -4.27 -9.87 16.56
N ARG A 332 -4.83 -11.07 16.75
CA ARG A 332 -4.41 -12.27 16.00
C ARG A 332 -4.56 -12.07 14.48
N GLY A 333 -5.68 -11.51 14.02
CA GLY A 333 -5.86 -11.20 12.60
C GLY A 333 -4.83 -10.21 12.04
N LEU A 334 -4.30 -9.30 12.87
CA LEU A 334 -3.20 -8.40 12.48
C LEU A 334 -1.86 -9.13 12.40
N HIS A 335 -1.59 -10.08 13.30
CA HIS A 335 -0.43 -10.98 13.17
C HIS A 335 -0.54 -11.79 11.87
N ASP A 336 -1.72 -12.37 11.59
CA ASP A 336 -1.97 -13.13 10.36
C ASP A 336 -1.72 -12.26 9.11
N LEU A 337 -2.07 -10.97 9.11
CA LEU A 337 -1.76 -10.07 8.00
C LEU A 337 -0.25 -9.86 7.79
N VAL A 338 0.54 -9.82 8.87
CA VAL A 338 2.00 -9.74 8.80
C VAL A 338 2.56 -11.04 8.22
N ASP A 339 2.11 -12.19 8.73
CA ASP A 339 2.58 -13.52 8.30
C ASP A 339 2.21 -13.82 6.85
N GLU A 340 0.96 -13.54 6.44
CA GLU A 340 0.51 -13.64 5.06
C GLU A 340 1.30 -12.72 4.12
N THR A 341 1.85 -11.62 4.62
CA THR A 341 2.75 -10.77 3.83
C THR A 341 4.13 -11.38 3.76
N ALA A 342 4.68 -11.82 4.89
CA ALA A 342 6.03 -12.34 5.02
C ALA A 342 6.27 -13.64 4.23
N VAL A 343 5.27 -14.51 4.09
CA VAL A 343 5.38 -15.78 3.36
C VAL A 343 5.74 -15.61 1.87
N HIS A 344 5.56 -14.41 1.32
CA HIS A 344 5.88 -14.10 -0.06
C HIS A 344 7.31 -13.58 -0.27
N LEU A 345 8.11 -13.45 0.79
CA LEU A 345 9.49 -12.99 0.72
C LEU A 345 10.45 -14.19 0.63
N PRO A 346 11.46 -14.15 -0.24
CA PRO A 346 12.41 -15.25 -0.43
C PRO A 346 13.27 -15.48 0.82
N GLY A 347 13.69 -16.74 1.03
CA GLY A 347 14.59 -17.13 2.12
C GLY A 347 13.98 -17.13 3.53
N LEU A 348 12.78 -16.59 3.70
CA LEU A 348 12.10 -16.55 5.00
C LEU A 348 11.34 -17.86 5.26
N ARG A 349 11.93 -18.73 6.10
CA ARG A 349 11.18 -19.82 6.75
C ARG A 349 10.49 -19.24 7.99
N LEU A 350 9.19 -18.98 7.90
CA LEU A 350 8.41 -18.65 9.09
C LEU A 350 8.48 -19.86 10.04
N ALA A 351 8.96 -19.64 11.26
CA ALA A 351 8.81 -20.61 12.33
C ALA A 351 7.32 -20.68 12.64
N VAL A 352 6.64 -21.70 12.11
CA VAL A 352 5.23 -21.96 12.42
C VAL A 352 5.16 -22.22 13.93
N ALA A 353 4.57 -21.27 14.67
CA ALA A 353 4.25 -21.42 16.09
C ALA A 353 2.93 -22.14 16.28
#